data_AF-A0A087H6B8-F1
#
_entry.id   AF-A0A087H6B8-F1
#
_cell.length_a   1.000
_cell.length_b   1.000
_cell.length_c   1.000
_cell.angle_alpha   90.00
_cell.angle_beta   90.00
_cell.angle_gamma   90.00
#
_symmetry.space_group_name_H-M   'P 1'
#
loop_
_entity.id
_entity.type
_entity.pdbx_description
1 polymer ?
#
loop_
_entity_poly.entity_id
_entity_poly.type
_entity_poly.pdbx_seq_one_letter_code
_entity_poly.pdbx_strand_id
1 'polypeptide(L)'
;MISESGGSIISCIVADQSLGWAIEVAAKFGIKRAAFCPAAAATMVLGFSIQKLVDDGLIDLDGTPRVNKTIQLCPGMPKMETDKFVWGTIRRASNGSRGFQEASLVGHWLG
;
A
#
# COMPACT_ATOMS: atom_id res chain seq x y z
N MET A 1 30.99 8.36 3.89
CA MET A 1 31.46 7.57 5.03
C MET A 1 31.54 8.50 6.21
N ILE A 2 30.75 8.29 7.26
CA ILE A 2 30.95 8.99 8.53
C ILE A 2 31.39 7.89 9.48
N SER A 3 32.67 7.91 9.82
CA SER A 3 33.25 7.03 10.83
C SER A 3 34.06 7.91 11.76
N GLU A 4 33.59 8.05 12.99
CA GLU A 4 34.41 8.37 14.14
C GLU A 4 34.17 7.32 15.24
N SER A 5 35.31 6.77 15.69
CA SER A 5 35.57 5.89 16.85
C SER A 5 34.44 4.97 17.34
N GLY A 6 34.58 3.66 17.06
CA GLY A 6 33.93 2.57 17.81
C GLY A 6 32.44 2.35 17.56
N GLY A 7 31.81 3.11 16.67
CA GLY A 7 30.39 2.97 16.33
C GLY A 7 30.12 1.80 15.36
N SER A 8 29.05 1.06 15.61
CA SER A 8 28.55 0.03 14.69
C SER A 8 28.20 0.63 13.32
N ILE A 9 28.74 0.02 12.25
CA ILE A 9 28.44 0.44 10.87
C ILE A 9 27.13 -0.22 10.43
N ILE A 10 26.17 0.58 9.97
CA ILE A 10 24.92 0.08 9.38
C ILE A 10 25.23 -0.49 7.98
N SER A 11 25.06 -1.80 7.82
CA SER A 11 25.36 -2.51 6.57
C SER A 11 24.18 -2.61 5.60
N CYS A 12 22.94 -2.55 6.12
CA CYS A 12 21.71 -2.65 5.35
C CYS A 12 20.55 -1.93 6.08
N ILE A 13 19.61 -1.38 5.33
CA ILE A 13 18.35 -0.83 5.82
C ILE A 13 17.20 -1.63 5.21
N VAL A 14 16.33 -2.15 6.07
CA VAL A 14 15.05 -2.75 5.69
C VAL A 14 13.96 -1.80 6.16
N ALA A 15 13.17 -1.26 5.24
CA ALA A 15 12.12 -0.30 5.57
C ALA A 15 10.80 -0.69 4.91
N ASP A 16 9.71 -0.28 5.54
CA ASP A 16 8.38 -0.43 4.99
C ASP A 16 8.28 0.30 3.65
N GLN A 17 7.57 -0.27 2.68
CA GLN A 17 7.37 0.34 1.36
C GLN A 17 6.73 1.73 1.45
N SER A 18 5.84 1.96 2.42
CA SER A 18 5.25 3.28 2.69
C SER A 18 6.27 4.31 3.20
N LEU A 19 7.40 3.86 3.74
CA LEU A 19 8.53 4.69 4.16
C LEU A 19 9.54 4.85 3.02
N GLY A 20 9.05 5.14 1.81
CA GLY A 20 9.90 5.31 0.62
C GLY A 20 11.03 6.33 0.80
N TRP A 21 10.82 7.35 1.63
CA TRP A 21 11.84 8.33 2.00
C TRP A 21 13.07 7.69 2.69
N ALA A 22 12.86 6.68 3.56
CA ALA A 22 13.94 6.03 4.30
C ALA A 22 14.83 5.21 3.36
N ILE A 23 14.21 4.62 2.34
CA ILE A 23 14.90 3.93 1.24
C ILE A 23 15.72 4.91 0.40
N GLU A 24 15.20 6.11 0.13
CA GLU A 24 15.94 7.16 -0.59
C GLU A 24 17.12 7.71 0.23
N VAL A 25 16.93 7.93 1.54
CA VAL A 25 18.01 8.32 2.44
C VAL A 25 19.10 7.25 2.46
N ALA A 26 18.75 5.97 2.63
CA ALA A 26 19.72 4.86 2.57
C ALA A 26 20.54 4.86 1.28
N ALA A 27 19.90 5.16 0.14
CA ALA A 27 20.56 5.25 -1.16
C ALA A 27 21.60 6.39 -1.20
N LYS A 28 21.28 7.56 -0.64
CA LYS A 28 22.21 8.72 -0.55
C LYS A 28 23.48 8.40 0.25
N PHE A 29 23.40 7.48 1.20
CA PHE A 29 24.54 7.04 2.01
C PHE A 29 25.26 5.80 1.48
N GLY A 30 24.84 5.25 0.33
CA GLY A 30 25.44 4.04 -0.24
C GLY A 30 25.18 2.77 0.58
N ILE A 31 24.14 2.77 1.42
CA ILE A 31 23.78 1.64 2.28
C ILE A 31 22.89 0.66 1.48
N LYS A 32 23.10 -0.64 1.65
CA LYS A 32 22.23 -1.67 1.04
C LYS A 32 20.80 -1.47 1.54
N ARG A 33 19.81 -1.66 0.67
CA ARG A 33 18.41 -1.30 0.95
C ARG A 33 17.46 -2.38 0.47
N ALA A 34 16.49 -2.71 1.30
CA ALA A 34 15.37 -3.58 0.95
C ALA A 34 14.06 -2.95 1.42
N ALA A 35 13.06 -2.91 0.55
CA ALA A 35 11.70 -2.54 0.93
C ALA A 35 10.93 -3.81 1.30
N PHE A 36 10.10 -3.75 2.33
CA PHE A 36 9.13 -4.79 2.64
C PHE A 36 7.72 -4.19 2.71
N CYS A 37 6.71 -4.96 2.32
CA CYS A 37 5.32 -4.54 2.42
C CYS A 37 4.60 -5.49 3.40
N PRO A 38 4.15 -5.00 4.58
CA PRO A 38 3.43 -5.82 5.55
C PRO A 38 1.97 -6.05 5.16
N ALA A 39 1.49 -5.47 4.05
CA ALA A 39 0.14 -5.67 3.58
C ALA A 39 -0.08 -7.13 3.11
N ALA A 40 -1.27 -7.66 3.40
CA ALA A 40 -1.67 -8.97 2.87
C ALA A 40 -1.68 -8.94 1.33
N ALA A 41 -1.29 -10.03 0.69
CA ALA A 41 -1.30 -10.16 -0.76
C ALA A 41 -2.69 -9.83 -1.36
N ALA A 42 -3.76 -10.20 -0.64
CA ALA A 42 -5.13 -9.88 -1.04
C ALA A 42 -5.38 -8.37 -1.13
N THR A 43 -4.85 -7.60 -0.17
CA THR A 43 -4.96 -6.15 -0.13
C THR A 43 -4.14 -5.49 -1.24
N MET A 44 -2.98 -6.04 -1.58
CA MET A 44 -2.16 -5.54 -2.69
C MET A 44 -2.88 -5.71 -4.04
N VAL A 45 -3.42 -6.90 -4.30
CA VAL A 45 -4.20 -7.15 -5.52
C VAL A 45 -5.46 -6.29 -5.56
N LEU A 46 -6.10 -6.05 -4.41
CA LEU A 46 -7.22 -5.11 -4.31
C LEU A 46 -6.80 -3.69 -4.72
N GLY A 47 -5.64 -3.21 -4.25
CA GLY A 47 -5.05 -1.94 -4.67
C GLY A 47 -4.79 -1.87 -6.18
N PHE A 48 -4.19 -2.91 -6.76
CA PHE A 48 -3.96 -3.00 -8.22
C PHE A 48 -5.24 -3.07 -9.04
N SER A 49 -6.33 -3.53 -8.44
CA SER A 49 -7.62 -3.65 -9.11
C SER A 49 -8.46 -2.39 -9.00
N ILE A 50 -8.00 -1.31 -8.35
CA ILE A 50 -8.81 -0.08 -8.12
C ILE A 50 -9.41 0.45 -9.42
N GLN A 51 -8.61 0.60 -10.49
CA GLN A 51 -9.12 1.12 -11.75
C GLN A 51 -10.20 0.21 -12.34
N LYS A 52 -9.97 -1.11 -12.33
CA LYS A 52 -10.97 -2.10 -12.76
C LYS A 52 -12.25 -2.03 -11.92
N LEU A 53 -12.14 -1.83 -10.62
CA LEU A 53 -13.30 -1.70 -9.71
C LEU A 53 -14.11 -0.43 -9.98
N VAL A 54 -13.45 0.66 -10.40
CA VAL A 54 -14.11 1.89 -10.87
C VAL A 54 -14.82 1.63 -12.20
N ASP A 55 -14.13 1.00 -13.16
CA ASP A 55 -14.67 0.71 -14.49
C ASP A 55 -15.87 -0.25 -14.43
N ASP A 56 -15.81 -1.26 -13.55
CA ASP A 56 -16.91 -2.19 -13.25
C ASP A 56 -18.04 -1.54 -12.42
N GLY A 57 -17.92 -0.26 -12.06
CA GLY A 57 -18.91 0.51 -11.31
C GLY A 57 -19.11 0.07 -9.86
N LEU A 58 -18.16 -0.67 -9.28
CA LEU A 58 -18.25 -1.20 -7.92
C LEU A 58 -17.91 -0.16 -6.86
N ILE A 59 -16.97 0.72 -7.20
CA ILE A 59 -16.57 1.87 -6.41
C ILE A 59 -16.61 3.14 -7.29
N ASP A 60 -16.69 4.31 -6.66
CA ASP A 60 -16.47 5.57 -7.36
C ASP A 60 -15.00 6.02 -7.31
N LEU A 61 -14.72 7.19 -7.90
CA LEU A 61 -13.39 7.80 -7.94
C LEU A 61 -12.85 8.21 -6.56
N ASP A 62 -13.70 8.23 -5.52
CA ASP A 62 -13.30 8.47 -4.14
C ASP A 62 -13.12 7.16 -3.36
N GLY A 63 -13.30 6.01 -4.03
CA GLY A 63 -13.21 4.68 -3.43
C GLY A 63 -14.46 4.30 -2.63
N THR A 64 -15.54 5.06 -2.74
CA THR A 64 -16.80 4.76 -2.06
C THR A 64 -17.52 3.64 -2.79
N PRO A 65 -17.90 2.55 -2.10
CA PRO A 65 -18.66 1.46 -2.69
C PRO A 65 -20.02 1.94 -3.19
N ARG A 66 -20.33 1.69 -4.47
CA ARG A 66 -21.65 1.98 -5.06
C ARG A 66 -22.65 0.85 -4.82
N VAL A 67 -22.14 -0.37 -4.67
CA VAL A 67 -22.94 -1.57 -4.44
C VAL A 67 -22.33 -2.33 -3.28
N ASN A 68 -23.13 -2.71 -2.29
CA ASN A 68 -22.68 -3.64 -1.26
C ASN A 68 -22.80 -5.07 -1.80
N LYS A 69 -21.66 -5.67 -2.13
CA LYS A 69 -21.60 -7.06 -2.59
C LYS A 69 -20.29 -7.71 -2.19
N THR A 70 -20.29 -9.03 -2.15
CA THR A 70 -19.08 -9.82 -1.97
C THR A 70 -18.45 -10.11 -3.33
N ILE A 71 -17.17 -9.79 -3.49
CA ILE A 71 -16.38 -10.06 -4.69
C ILE A 71 -15.20 -10.98 -4.39
N GLN A 72 -14.68 -11.60 -5.44
CA GLN A 72 -13.42 -12.32 -5.43
C GLN A 72 -12.63 -11.87 -6.66
N LEU A 73 -11.44 -11.31 -6.47
CA LEU A 73 -10.66 -10.72 -7.56
C LEU A 73 -9.99 -11.79 -8.43
N CYS A 74 -9.47 -12.84 -7.80
CA CYS A 74 -8.82 -13.97 -8.48
C CYS A 74 -9.22 -15.31 -7.83
N PRO A 75 -9.21 -16.43 -8.59
CA PRO A 75 -9.37 -17.76 -8.00
C PRO A 75 -8.35 -17.99 -6.87
N GLY A 76 -8.82 -18.47 -5.72
CA GLY A 76 -7.98 -18.72 -4.54
C GLY A 76 -7.77 -17.52 -3.62
N MET A 77 -8.22 -16.32 -3.99
CA MET A 77 -8.25 -15.17 -3.08
C MET A 77 -9.42 -15.24 -2.10
N PRO A 78 -9.30 -14.62 -0.91
CA PRO A 78 -10.43 -14.45 -0.02
C PRO A 78 -11.53 -13.64 -0.70
N LYS A 79 -12.77 -13.95 -0.35
CA LYS A 79 -13.93 -13.14 -0.69
C LYS A 79 -13.90 -11.86 0.13
N MET A 80 -14.21 -10.72 -0.49
CA MET A 80 -14.17 -9.41 0.13
C MET A 80 -15.50 -8.69 -0.07
N GLU A 81 -16.02 -8.09 1.00
CA GLU A 81 -17.19 -7.22 0.92
C GLU A 81 -16.73 -5.81 0.53
N THR A 82 -17.40 -5.20 -0.44
CA THR A 82 -17.03 -3.89 -0.98
C THR A 82 -17.08 -2.77 0.06
N ASP A 83 -18.01 -2.84 1.01
CA ASP A 83 -18.13 -1.92 2.16
C ASP A 83 -17.00 -2.05 3.19
N LYS A 84 -16.27 -3.18 3.18
CA LYS A 84 -15.14 -3.47 4.07
C LYS A 84 -13.78 -3.35 3.41
N PHE A 85 -13.70 -2.71 2.24
CA PHE A 85 -12.41 -2.43 1.62
C PHE A 85 -11.49 -1.63 2.57
N VAL A 86 -10.19 -1.88 2.44
CA VAL A 86 -9.18 -1.41 3.40
C VAL A 86 -9.21 0.11 3.56
N TRP A 87 -9.36 0.85 2.47
CA TRP A 87 -9.43 2.31 2.49
C TRP A 87 -10.74 2.83 3.08
N GLY A 88 -11.85 2.10 2.91
CA GLY A 88 -13.13 2.43 3.54
C GLY A 88 -13.06 2.27 5.05
N THR A 89 -12.38 1.22 5.52
CA THR A 89 -12.15 0.98 6.95
C THR A 89 -11.20 2.04 7.54
N ILE A 90 -10.11 2.37 6.84
CA ILE A 90 -9.19 3.44 7.24
C ILE A 90 -9.94 4.78 7.33
N ARG A 91 -10.72 5.14 6.31
CA ARG A 91 -11.53 6.37 6.31
C ARG A 91 -12.44 6.46 7.53
N ARG A 92 -13.08 5.35 7.90
CA ARG A 92 -13.96 5.29 9.08
C ARG A 92 -13.17 5.45 10.38
N ALA A 93 -11.97 4.88 10.47
CA ALA A 93 -11.12 5.00 11.64
C ALA A 93 -10.49 6.40 11.79
N SER A 94 -10.14 7.05 10.67
CA SER A 94 -9.46 8.35 10.66
C SER A 94 -10.40 9.55 10.51
N ASN A 95 -11.71 9.34 10.38
CA ASN A 95 -12.72 10.37 10.07
C ASN A 95 -12.34 11.28 8.87
N GLY A 96 -11.65 10.72 7.86
CA GLY A 96 -11.07 11.49 6.74
C GLY A 96 -10.66 10.61 5.54
N SER A 97 -10.62 11.18 4.34
CA SER A 97 -10.56 10.47 3.04
C SER A 97 -9.18 10.00 2.55
N ARG A 98 -8.13 10.08 3.38
CA ARG A 98 -6.73 9.83 2.94
C ARG A 98 -6.44 8.37 2.53
N GLY A 99 -7.13 7.39 3.11
CA GLY A 99 -6.82 5.98 2.89
C GLY A 99 -6.97 5.50 1.44
N PHE A 100 -7.84 6.13 0.63
CA PHE A 100 -8.05 5.73 -0.77
C PHE A 100 -6.96 6.30 -1.70
N GLN A 101 -6.51 7.53 -1.44
CA GLN A 101 -5.46 8.18 -2.24
C GLN A 101 -4.14 7.43 -2.12
N GLU A 102 -3.76 7.01 -0.91
CA GLU A 102 -2.54 6.21 -0.70
C GLU A 102 -2.63 4.85 -1.40
N ALA A 103 -3.78 4.17 -1.34
CA ALA A 103 -3.99 2.89 -2.02
C ALA A 103 -3.90 3.02 -3.56
N SER A 104 -4.45 4.10 -4.12
CA SER A 104 -4.38 4.40 -5.55
C SER A 104 -2.93 4.68 -6.01
N LEU A 105 -2.16 5.41 -5.21
CA LEU A 105 -0.74 5.67 -5.51
C LEU A 105 0.08 4.38 -5.53
N VAL A 106 -0.13 3.45 -4.59
CA VAL A 106 0.57 2.15 -4.60
C VAL A 106 0.26 1.35 -5.88
N GLY A 107 -0.97 1.44 -6.39
CA GLY A 107 -1.33 0.84 -7.67
C GLY A 107 -0.57 1.42 -8.86
N HIS A 108 -0.33 2.73 -8.84
CA HIS A 108 0.41 3.44 -9.89
C HIS A 108 1.93 3.26 -9.80
N TRP A 109 2.51 3.05 -8.62
CA TRP A 109 3.96 2.89 -8.44
C TRP A 109 4.50 1.48 -8.76
N LEU A 110 3.62 0.49 -8.89
CA LEU A 110 3.98 -0.92 -9.09
C LEU A 110 3.45 -1.52 -10.40
N GLY A 111 2.67 -0.76 -11.17
CA GLY A 111 2.13 -1.13 -12.48
C GLY A 111 2.92 -0.55 -13.64
#